data_AF-A0A0B7IGR0-F1
#
_entry.id   AF-A0A0B7IGR0-F1
#
_cell.length_a   1.000
_cell.length_b   1.000
_cell.length_c   1.000
_cell.angle_alpha   90.00
_cell.angle_beta   90.00
_cell.angle_gamma   90.00
#
_symmetry.space_group_name_H-M   'P 1'
#
loop_
_entity.id
_entity.type
_entity.pdbx_description
1 polymer ?
#
loop_
_entity_poly.entity_id
_entity_poly.type
_entity_poly.pdbx_seq_one_letter_code
_entity_poly.pdbx_strand_id
1 'polypeptide(L)'
;MEEIENSKITKEFQYDDKKNYKHHPIALATEPDHFLDEEVMKNNLISVKRTYENKQNSQYNETETSTYSYQYNDKGYPTRIEEVHKENDKVVQESTVEITYY
;
A
#
# COMPACT_ATOMS: atom_id res chain seq x y z
N MET A 1 24.39 2.65 25.39
CA MET A 1 24.57 2.04 24.06
C MET A 1 23.75 2.87 23.11
N GLU A 2 24.40 3.57 22.19
CA GLU A 2 23.71 4.22 21.06
C GLU A 2 23.25 3.11 20.10
N GLU A 3 21.96 3.01 19.87
CA GLU A 3 21.44 2.27 18.73
C GLU A 3 21.86 3.02 17.47
N ILE A 4 22.91 2.54 16.81
CA ILE A 4 23.23 2.98 15.46
C ILE A 4 22.12 2.42 14.57
N GLU A 5 21.12 3.24 14.23
CA GLU A 5 20.09 2.95 13.22
C GLU A 5 20.78 2.75 11.86
N ASN A 6 21.23 1.52 11.62
CA ASN A 6 21.99 1.10 10.44
C ASN A 6 21.13 0.99 9.17
N SER A 7 19.81 1.19 9.27
CA SER A 7 18.88 1.13 8.15
C SER A 7 17.94 2.34 8.16
N LYS A 8 17.58 2.79 6.95
CA LYS A 8 16.50 3.76 6.72
C LYS A 8 15.51 3.12 5.76
N ILE A 9 14.22 3.24 6.06
CA ILE A 9 13.15 2.77 5.18
C ILE A 9 12.37 3.99 4.72
N THR A 10 12.30 4.20 3.41
CA THR A 10 11.43 5.21 2.80
C THR A 10 10.21 4.50 2.22
N LYS A 11 9.01 4.98 2.55
CA LYS A 11 7.74 4.46 1.99
C LYS A 11 7.09 5.54 1.15
N GLU A 12 6.79 5.22 -0.11
CA GLU A 12 6.06 6.08 -1.05
C GLU A 12 4.71 5.42 -1.36
N PHE A 13 3.63 6.19 -1.27
CA PHE A 13 2.27 5.70 -1.47
C PHE A 13 1.60 6.47 -2.61
N GLN A 14 0.83 5.76 -3.44
CA GLN A 14 -0.03 6.34 -4.46
C GLN A 14 -1.44 5.82 -4.28
N TYR A 15 -2.41 6.72 -4.42
CA TYR A 15 -3.83 6.43 -4.21
C TYR A 15 -4.64 6.83 -5.42
N ASP A 16 -5.77 6.17 -5.63
CA ASP A 16 -6.78 6.61 -6.59
C ASP A 16 -7.64 7.76 -6.03
N ASP A 17 -8.60 8.21 -6.82
CA ASP A 17 -9.59 9.21 -6.42
C ASP A 17 -10.89 8.61 -5.84
N LYS A 18 -10.94 7.28 -5.69
CA LYS A 18 -12.11 6.53 -5.23
C LYS A 18 -12.00 6.24 -3.74
N LYS A 19 -13.12 6.32 -3.02
CA LYS A 19 -13.14 6.04 -1.59
C LYS A 19 -12.84 4.55 -1.32
N ASN A 20 -12.06 4.29 -0.27
CA ASN A 20 -11.79 2.93 0.20
C ASN A 20 -13.00 2.36 0.93
N TYR A 21 -13.58 1.28 0.40
CA TYR A 21 -14.79 0.68 0.95
C TYR A 21 -14.55 -0.08 2.28
N LYS A 22 -13.32 -0.50 2.59
CA LYS A 22 -13.03 -1.19 3.86
C LYS A 22 -13.26 -0.31 5.10
N HIS A 23 -13.41 1.01 4.94
CA HIS A 23 -13.54 1.97 6.04
C HIS A 23 -15.01 2.30 6.44
N HIS A 24 -16.02 1.61 5.89
CA HIS A 24 -17.40 1.79 6.35
C HIS A 24 -17.84 0.79 7.45
N PRO A 25 -17.31 0.94 8.68
CA PRO A 25 -18.10 0.71 9.88
C PRO A 25 -17.98 1.88 10.87
N ILE A 26 -19.01 2.74 10.92
CA ILE A 26 -19.50 3.52 12.07
C ILE A 26 -18.46 3.87 13.18
N ALA A 27 -17.33 4.50 12.86
CA ALA A 27 -16.41 5.13 13.82
C ALA A 27 -15.32 5.89 13.04
N LEU A 28 -14.58 6.77 13.69
CA LEU A 28 -13.37 7.43 13.15
C LEU A 28 -13.64 8.65 12.24
N ALA A 29 -14.39 9.60 12.79
CA ALA A 29 -14.28 11.01 12.44
C ALA A 29 -13.70 11.74 13.65
N THR A 30 -12.38 11.87 13.78
CA THR A 30 -11.80 12.85 14.75
C THR A 30 -10.34 13.25 14.57
N GLU A 31 -9.49 12.57 13.78
CA GLU A 31 -8.06 12.95 13.73
C GLU A 31 -7.50 13.12 12.30
N PRO A 32 -6.78 14.22 12.03
CA PRO A 32 -6.34 14.61 10.69
C PRO A 32 -5.03 13.94 10.22
N ASP A 33 -4.37 13.08 11.00
CA ASP A 33 -3.05 12.51 10.64
C ASP A 33 -3.08 11.02 10.23
N HIS A 34 -4.27 10.43 10.05
CA HIS A 34 -4.46 9.00 9.76
C HIS A 34 -4.18 8.55 8.31
N PHE A 35 -3.40 9.28 7.51
CA PHE A 35 -3.16 8.90 6.11
C PHE A 35 -2.01 7.88 5.93
N LEU A 36 -1.20 7.66 6.97
CA LEU A 36 0.03 6.85 6.91
C LEU A 36 -0.13 5.42 7.45
N ASP A 37 -1.33 5.07 7.90
CA ASP A 37 -1.64 3.73 8.38
C ASP A 37 -2.23 2.90 7.23
N GLU A 38 -1.57 1.78 6.92
CA GLU A 38 -1.99 0.80 5.92
C GLU A 38 -3.37 0.18 6.24
N GLU A 39 -3.84 0.32 7.47
CA GLU A 39 -5.15 -0.14 7.92
C GLU A 39 -6.27 0.93 7.81
N VAL A 40 -5.96 2.21 7.54
CA VAL A 40 -6.91 3.36 7.70
C VAL A 40 -7.06 4.25 6.44
N MET A 41 -6.63 3.78 5.26
CA MET A 41 -6.55 4.60 4.05
C MET A 41 -7.92 5.02 3.48
N LYS A 42 -8.15 6.33 3.26
CA LYS A 42 -9.41 6.94 2.76
C LYS A 42 -9.73 6.64 1.28
N ASN A 43 -8.70 6.40 0.48
CA ASN A 43 -8.80 6.10 -0.95
C ASN A 43 -8.16 4.73 -1.23
N ASN A 44 -8.45 4.12 -2.38
CA ASN A 44 -7.82 2.83 -2.70
C ASN A 44 -6.35 3.04 -3.04
N LEU A 45 -5.51 2.16 -2.52
CA LEU A 45 -4.07 2.18 -2.71
C LEU A 45 -3.74 1.65 -4.10
N ILE A 46 -3.16 2.45 -4.99
CA ILE A 46 -2.71 1.99 -6.32
C ILE A 46 -1.29 1.43 -6.24
N SER A 47 -0.42 2.01 -5.41
CA SER A 47 0.97 1.58 -5.33
C SER A 47 1.58 1.88 -3.98
N VAL A 48 2.40 0.94 -3.49
CA VAL A 48 3.32 1.14 -2.39
C VAL A 48 4.71 0.82 -2.90
N LYS A 49 5.65 1.73 -2.69
CA LYS A 49 7.07 1.48 -2.90
C LYS A 49 7.81 1.63 -1.57
N ARG A 50 8.61 0.64 -1.22
CA ARG A 50 9.49 0.65 -0.04
C ARG A 50 10.92 0.62 -0.53
N THR A 51 11.74 1.55 -0.07
CA THR A 51 13.18 1.58 -0.35
C THR A 51 13.94 1.42 0.95
N TYR A 52 14.73 0.36 1.03
CA TYR A 52 15.57 0.01 2.17
C TYR A 52 17.00 0.49 1.89
N GLU A 53 17.48 1.45 2.68
CA GLU A 53 18.82 2.02 2.55
C GLU A 53 19.69 1.53 3.72
N ASN A 54 20.75 0.77 3.42
CA ASN A 54 21.75 0.39 4.41
C ASN A 54 22.81 1.49 4.53
N LYS A 55 22.94 2.12 5.71
CA LYS A 55 23.83 3.27 5.93
C LYS A 55 25.32 2.88 5.98
N GLN A 56 25.67 1.61 6.17
CA GLN A 56 27.06 1.16 6.26
C GLN A 56 27.69 0.83 4.91
N ASN A 57 26.88 0.35 3.96
CA ASN A 57 27.29 0.07 2.59
C ASN A 57 26.26 0.69 1.67
N SER A 58 26.48 1.95 1.29
CA SER A 58 25.68 2.79 0.38
C SER A 58 25.53 2.23 -1.06
N GLN A 59 25.78 0.93 -1.24
CA GLN A 59 25.76 0.20 -2.50
C GLN A 59 24.62 -0.81 -2.58
N TYR A 60 23.94 -1.13 -1.46
CA TYR A 60 22.77 -2.01 -1.43
C TYR A 60 21.53 -1.23 -0.99
N ASN A 61 20.80 -0.71 -1.98
CA ASN A 61 19.44 -0.24 -1.79
C ASN A 61 18.51 -1.31 -2.38
N GLU A 62 17.63 -1.86 -1.55
CA GLU A 62 16.59 -2.78 -2.01
C GLU A 62 15.29 -2.01 -2.20
N THR A 63 14.54 -2.34 -3.24
CA THR A 63 13.23 -1.75 -3.49
C THR A 63 12.18 -2.85 -3.59
N GLU A 64 11.12 -2.72 -2.80
CA GLU A 64 9.88 -3.48 -2.94
C GLU A 64 8.80 -2.57 -3.53
N THR A 65 7.98 -3.10 -4.42
CA THR A 65 6.82 -2.37 -4.97
C THR A 65 5.63 -3.30 -5.08
N SER A 66 4.51 -2.94 -4.46
CA SER A 66 3.20 -3.55 -4.73
C SER A 66 2.35 -2.59 -5.52
N THR A 67 1.78 -3.04 -6.64
CA THR A 67 0.81 -2.28 -7.44
C THR A 67 -0.52 -2.98 -7.47
N TYR A 68 -1.61 -2.23 -7.35
CA TYR A 68 -2.96 -2.74 -7.28
C TYR A 68 -3.82 -2.20 -8.43
N SER A 69 -4.65 -3.07 -9.00
CA SER A 69 -5.66 -2.73 -10.00
C SER A 69 -7.03 -3.15 -9.52
N TYR A 70 -8.04 -2.32 -9.81
CA TYR A 70 -9.39 -2.49 -9.29
C TYR A 70 -10.41 -2.56 -10.42
N GLN A 71 -11.38 -3.46 -10.29
CA GLN A 71 -12.64 -3.38 -11.03
C GLN A 71 -13.76 -3.04 -10.04
N TYR A 72 -14.71 -2.23 -10.49
CA TYR A 72 -15.79 -1.72 -9.67
C TYR A 72 -17.16 -2.11 -10.23
N ASN A 73 -18.15 -2.33 -9.36
CA ASN A 73 -19.55 -2.42 -9.77
C ASN A 73 -20.16 -1.03 -10.04
N ASP A 74 -21.43 -1.02 -10.50
CA ASP A 74 -22.18 0.20 -10.83
C ASP A 74 -22.38 1.16 -9.64
N LYS A 75 -22.21 0.68 -8.40
CA LYS A 75 -22.28 1.50 -7.18
C LYS A 75 -20.91 2.06 -6.78
N GLY A 76 -19.86 1.78 -7.55
CA GLY A 76 -18.50 2.23 -7.28
C GLY A 76 -17.75 1.41 -6.24
N TYR A 77 -18.18 0.17 -5.96
CA TYR A 77 -17.50 -0.71 -5.00
C TYR A 77 -16.58 -1.71 -5.71
N PRO A 78 -15.36 -1.96 -5.19
CA PRO A 78 -14.41 -2.87 -5.82
C PRO A 78 -14.92 -4.31 -5.78
N THR A 79 -15.10 -4.92 -6.94
CA THR A 79 -15.49 -6.33 -7.08
C THR A 79 -14.31 -7.24 -7.37
N ARG A 80 -13.20 -6.68 -7.84
CA ARG A 80 -11.98 -7.42 -8.15
C ARG A 80 -10.76 -6.58 -7.84
N ILE A 81 -9.78 -7.16 -7.17
CA ILE A 81 -8.49 -6.53 -6.85
C ILE A 81 -7.39 -7.45 -7.36
N GLU A 82 -6.53 -6.93 -8.24
CA GLU A 82 -5.30 -7.59 -8.66
C GLU A 82 -4.12 -6.90 -7.99
N GLU A 83 -3.19 -7.67 -7.44
CA GLU A 83 -1.93 -7.18 -6.90
C GLU A 83 -0.77 -7.78 -7.67
N VAL A 84 0.21 -6.95 -8.01
CA VAL A 84 1.53 -7.38 -8.50
C VAL A 84 2.58 -6.87 -7.53
N HIS A 85 3.29 -7.80 -6.91
CA HIS A 85 4.40 -7.51 -6.00
C HIS A 85 5.74 -7.75 -6.71
N LYS A 86 6.63 -6.77 -6.58
CA LYS A 86 7.97 -6.76 -7.19
C LYS A 86 9.04 -6.49 -6.15
N GLU A 87 10.14 -7.22 -6.25
CA GLU A 87 11.39 -6.97 -5.55
C GLU A 87 12.46 -6.62 -6.58
N ASN A 88 13.08 -5.45 -6.46
CA ASN A 88 14.10 -4.95 -7.38
C ASN A 88 13.68 -5.10 -8.86
N ASP A 89 12.46 -4.62 -9.16
CA ASP A 89 11.77 -4.67 -10.46
C ASP A 89 11.40 -6.07 -10.99
N LYS A 90 11.65 -7.14 -10.24
CA LYS A 90 11.24 -8.50 -10.59
C LYS A 90 9.93 -8.86 -9.94
N VAL A 91 8.97 -9.34 -10.72
CA VAL A 91 7.70 -9.87 -10.19
C VAL A 91 8.00 -11.12 -9.38
N VAL A 92 7.61 -11.10 -8.11
CA VAL A 92 7.80 -12.22 -7.18
C VAL A 92 6.46 -12.84 -6.79
N GLN A 93 5.37 -12.08 -6.86
CA GLN A 93 4.03 -12.56 -6.55
C GLN A 93 2.99 -11.78 -7.33
N GLU A 94 1.96 -12.49 -7.77
CA GLU A 94 0.72 -11.93 -8.31
C GLU A 94 -0.44 -12.54 -7.54
N SER A 95 -1.43 -11.73 -7.19
CA SER A 95 -2.63 -12.19 -6.49
C SER A 95 -3.89 -11.56 -7.08
N THR A 96 -5.01 -12.27 -6.96
CA THR A 96 -6.31 -11.76 -7.37
C THR A 96 -7.34 -12.12 -6.30
N VAL A 97 -8.14 -11.14 -5.93
CA VAL A 97 -9.24 -11.28 -4.98
C VAL A 97 -10.53 -10.82 -5.66
N GLU A 98 -11.53 -11.70 -5.67
CA GLU A 98 -12.90 -11.40 -6.11
C GLU A 98 -13.77 -11.11 -4.87
N ILE A 99 -14.63 -10.10 -4.95
CA ILE A 99 -15.49 -9.64 -3.85
C ILE A 99 -16.95 -9.64 -4.31
N THR A 100 -17.79 -10.40 -3.60
CA THR A 100 -19.23 -10.44 -3.82
C THR A 100 -19.95 -9.70 -2.71
N TYR A 101 -20.88 -8.82 -3.08
CA TYR A 101 -21.74 -8.08 -2.16
C TYR A 101 -23.14 -8.71 -2.14
N TYR A 102 -23.69 -8.95 -0.94
CA TYR A 102 -25.04 -9.50 -0.73
C TYR A 102 -26.05 -8.42 -0.37
#